data_AF-A0A966R972-F1
#
_entry.id   AF-A0A966R972-F1
#
_cell.length_a   1.000
_cell.length_b   1.000
_cell.length_c   1.000
_cell.angle_alpha   90.00
_cell.angle_beta   90.00
_cell.angle_gamma   90.00
#
_symmetry.space_group_name_H-M   'P 1'
#
loop_
_entity.id
_entity.type
_entity.pdbx_description
1 polymer ?
#
loop_
_entity_poly.entity_id
_entity_poly.type
_entity_poly.pdbx_seq_one_letter_code
_entity_poly.pdbx_strand_id
1 'polypeptide(L)'
;MRVGYLSSDFRDHPTSRLVNGLFRNHDRRRFELYMYCSGWDDQSAMRREVESHVDHVHSVAHLSNIDAARMMRDHCIDILVELNGPTRAHRMGILCHRPAPVQIDYLGWPGSVGGRVVDYVVGDEYTVPEGVEKVYPERVIRLSKTYQVNDHAYYP
;
A
#
# COMPACT_ATOMS: atom_id res chain seq x y z
N MET A 1 -3.86 -13.94 8.25
CA MET A 1 -4.45 -13.11 7.17
C MET A 1 -3.30 -12.55 6.35
N ARG A 2 -3.38 -12.63 5.02
CA ARG A 2 -2.32 -12.19 4.09
C ARG A 2 -2.58 -10.77 3.63
N VAL A 3 -1.62 -9.88 3.88
CA VAL A 3 -1.72 -8.47 3.49
C VAL A 3 -0.64 -8.19 2.45
N GLY A 4 -1.06 -7.80 1.25
CA GLY A 4 -0.19 -7.34 0.19
C GLY A 4 -0.02 -5.82 0.25
N TYR A 5 1.20 -5.34 -0.01
CA TYR A 5 1.50 -3.94 -0.21
C TYR A 5 2.09 -3.73 -1.61
N LEU A 6 1.41 -2.94 -2.44
CA LEU A 6 1.82 -2.63 -3.81
C LEU A 6 2.38 -1.20 -3.87
N SER A 7 3.63 -1.06 -4.33
CA SER A 7 4.22 0.25 -4.56
C SER A 7 5.33 0.23 -5.60
N SER A 8 5.45 1.33 -6.36
CA SER A 8 6.65 1.63 -7.14
C SER A 8 7.80 2.21 -6.31
N ASP A 9 7.54 2.53 -5.05
CA ASP A 9 8.39 3.38 -4.24
C ASP A 9 9.05 2.67 -3.05
N PHE A 10 9.09 1.33 -3.09
CA PHE A 10 9.97 0.52 -2.26
C PHE A 10 11.43 0.72 -2.71
N ARG A 11 12.04 1.82 -2.25
CA ARG A 11 13.37 2.34 -2.59
C ARG A 11 13.68 3.50 -1.66
N ASP A 12 14.78 4.24 -1.84
CA ASP A 12 14.97 5.49 -1.10
C ASP A 12 13.96 6.57 -1.56
N HIS A 13 12.79 6.57 -0.92
CA HIS A 13 11.63 7.39 -1.25
C HIS A 13 10.83 7.73 0.02
N PRO A 14 10.15 8.89 0.09
CA PRO A 14 9.27 9.24 1.21
C PRO A 14 8.30 8.12 1.61
N THR A 15 7.63 7.46 0.66
CA THR A 15 6.73 6.33 0.95
C THR A 15 7.41 5.27 1.81
N SER A 16 8.57 4.76 1.39
CA SER A 16 9.33 3.75 2.15
C SER A 16 9.73 4.25 3.53
N ARG A 17 10.22 5.48 3.63
CA ARG A 17 10.62 6.09 4.92
C ARG A 17 9.44 6.18 5.89
N LEU A 18 8.24 6.49 5.40
CA LEU A 18 7.04 6.57 6.24
C LEU A 18 6.56 5.19 6.70
N VAL A 19 6.49 4.22 5.78
CA VAL A 19 5.92 2.90 6.07
C VAL A 19 6.90 1.90 6.69
N ASN A 20 8.18 2.21 6.80
CA ASN A 20 9.16 1.29 7.40
C ASN A 20 8.79 0.91 8.84
N GLY A 21 8.43 1.92 9.65
CA GLY A 21 7.92 1.69 11.00
C GLY A 21 6.62 0.88 11.02
N LEU A 22 5.77 0.99 10.00
CA LEU A 22 4.55 0.19 9.86
C LEU A 22 4.90 -1.29 9.66
N PHE A 23 5.80 -1.62 8.74
CA PHE A 23 6.21 -3.00 8.49
C PHE A 23 6.87 -3.62 9.71
N ARG A 24 7.77 -2.87 10.36
CA ARG A 24 8.49 -3.31 11.56
C ARG A 24 7.56 -3.68 12.72
N ASN A 25 6.42 -3.01 12.85
CA ASN A 25 5.51 -3.15 14.00
C ASN A 25 4.25 -3.97 13.72
N HIS A 26 4.11 -4.58 12.54
CA HIS A 26 2.99 -5.47 12.26
C HIS A 26 2.97 -6.69 13.21
N ASP A 27 1.80 -7.07 13.73
CA ASP A 27 1.66 -8.29 14.55
C ASP A 27 1.75 -9.54 13.65
N ARG A 28 2.96 -10.09 13.56
CA ARG A 28 3.30 -11.26 12.73
C ARG A 28 2.57 -12.55 13.12
N ARG A 29 1.91 -12.59 14.29
CA ARG A 29 1.07 -13.74 14.67
C ARG A 29 -0.30 -13.68 13.99
N ARG A 30 -0.69 -12.52 13.49
CA ARG A 30 -2.01 -12.27 12.85
C ARG A 30 -1.88 -12.06 11.35
N PHE A 31 -0.78 -11.44 10.92
CA PHE A 31 -0.58 -11.01 9.54
C PHE A 31 0.69 -11.61 8.93
N GLU A 32 0.55 -12.11 7.70
CA GLU A 32 1.64 -12.49 6.81
C GLU A 32 1.74 -11.41 5.72
N LEU A 33 2.92 -10.82 5.56
CA LEU A 33 3.13 -9.62 4.75
C LEU A 33 3.80 -9.94 3.42
N TYR A 34 3.18 -9.46 2.35
CA TYR A 34 3.71 -9.55 0.99
C TYR A 34 4.02 -8.16 0.45
N MET A 35 5.23 -7.95 -0.04
CA MET A 35 5.63 -6.74 -0.71
C MET A 35 5.68 -6.96 -2.23
N TYR A 36 4.89 -6.20 -2.97
CA TYR A 36 4.84 -6.21 -4.43
C TYR A 36 5.46 -4.93 -4.98
N CYS A 37 6.68 -5.06 -5.52
CA CYS A 37 7.46 -3.94 -6.04
C CYS A 37 7.19 -3.76 -7.52
N SER A 38 6.52 -2.66 -7.89
CA SER A 38 6.31 -2.30 -9.30
C SER A 38 7.38 -1.36 -9.87
N GLY A 39 8.27 -0.84 -9.03
CA GLY A 39 9.38 0.03 -9.41
C GLY A 39 10.67 -0.75 -9.65
N TRP A 40 11.76 -0.04 -9.97
CA TRP A 40 13.09 -0.63 -10.03
C TRP A 40 13.65 -0.84 -8.63
N ASP A 41 14.54 -1.81 -8.49
CA ASP A 41 15.34 -1.99 -7.29
C ASP A 41 16.56 -1.06 -7.34
N ASP A 42 16.63 -0.11 -6.42
CA ASP A 42 17.71 0.88 -6.33
C ASP A 42 18.89 0.42 -5.46
N GLN A 43 18.81 -0.78 -4.87
CA GLN A 43 19.81 -1.34 -3.95
C GLN A 43 20.11 -0.40 -2.77
N SER A 44 19.18 0.47 -2.39
CA SER A 44 19.36 1.37 -1.25
C SER A 44 19.35 0.62 0.08
N ALA A 45 19.95 1.23 1.10
CA ALA A 45 19.81 0.73 2.47
C ALA A 45 18.34 0.72 2.92
N MET A 46 17.58 1.75 2.54
CA MET A 46 16.13 1.85 2.78
C MET A 46 15.38 0.64 2.23
N ARG A 47 15.65 0.24 0.97
CA ARG A 47 15.00 -0.92 0.36
C ARG A 47 15.29 -2.20 1.13
N ARG A 48 16.57 -2.47 1.42
CA ARG A 48 16.98 -3.66 2.18
C ARG A 48 16.35 -3.72 3.57
N GLU A 49 16.22 -2.57 4.22
CA GLU A 49 15.60 -2.47 5.55
C GLU A 49 14.11 -2.81 5.49
N VAL A 50 13.35 -2.20 4.57
CA VAL A 50 11.92 -2.51 4.39
C VAL A 50 11.71 -3.98 4.04
N GLU A 51 12.53 -4.55 3.16
CA GLU A 51 12.50 -5.97 2.79
C GLU A 51 12.71 -6.88 4.00
N SER A 52 13.57 -6.49 4.94
CA SER A 52 13.84 -7.28 6.16
C SER A 52 12.64 -7.36 7.12
N HIS A 53 11.61 -6.52 6.91
CA HIS A 53 10.43 -6.44 7.76
C HIS A 53 9.20 -7.16 7.18
N VAL A 54 9.28 -7.76 6.00
CA VAL A 54 8.17 -8.47 5.33
C VAL A 54 8.46 -9.97 5.19
N ASP A 55 7.44 -10.81 5.00
CA ASP A 55 7.63 -12.27 4.84
C ASP A 55 8.06 -12.61 3.41
N HIS A 56 7.49 -11.91 2.43
CA HIS A 56 7.69 -12.22 1.01
C HIS A 56 7.88 -10.95 0.19
N VAL A 57 8.82 -11.00 -0.76
CA VAL A 57 9.13 -9.88 -1.66
C VAL A 57 9.03 -10.35 -3.11
N HIS A 58 8.22 -9.66 -3.91
CA HIS A 58 8.00 -9.98 -5.31
C HIS A 58 8.12 -8.73 -6.18
N SER A 59 9.05 -8.76 -7.14
CA SER A 59 9.04 -7.77 -8.22
C SER A 59 7.92 -8.10 -9.21
N VAL A 60 7.05 -7.13 -9.45
CA VAL A 60 5.99 -7.18 -10.48
C VAL A 60 6.21 -6.15 -11.58
N ALA A 61 7.34 -5.43 -11.55
CA ALA A 61 7.67 -4.38 -12.52
C ALA A 61 7.68 -4.90 -13.97
N HIS A 62 8.17 -6.12 -14.17
CA HIS A 62 8.29 -6.78 -15.47
C HIS A 62 7.01 -7.49 -15.94
N LEU A 63 6.00 -7.61 -15.07
CA LEU A 63 4.75 -8.31 -15.38
C LEU A 63 3.75 -7.37 -16.02
N SER A 64 2.88 -7.94 -16.85
CA SER A 64 1.65 -7.28 -17.27
C SER A 64 0.73 -7.03 -16.07
N ASN A 65 -0.25 -6.12 -16.19
CA ASN A 65 -1.19 -5.86 -15.09
C ASN A 65 -2.01 -7.09 -14.71
N ILE A 66 -2.43 -7.89 -15.71
CA ILE A 66 -3.21 -9.11 -15.48
C ILE A 66 -2.38 -10.20 -14.83
N ASP A 67 -1.10 -10.36 -15.20
CA ASP A 67 -0.25 -11.41 -14.64
C ASP A 67 0.21 -11.07 -13.22
N ALA A 68 0.51 -9.80 -12.94
CA ALA A 68 0.72 -9.34 -11.57
C ALA A 68 -0.52 -9.60 -10.70
N ALA A 69 -1.72 -9.32 -11.21
CA ALA A 69 -2.95 -9.59 -10.47
C ALA A 69 -3.23 -11.09 -10.28
N ARG A 70 -2.87 -11.94 -11.25
CA ARG A 70 -2.93 -13.40 -11.12
C ARG A 70 -2.01 -13.90 -10.02
N MET A 71 -0.74 -13.47 -10.03
CA MET A 71 0.22 -13.80 -8.98
C MET A 71 -0.31 -13.46 -7.58
N MET A 72 -0.89 -12.27 -7.39
CA MET A 72 -1.47 -11.87 -6.11
C MET A 72 -2.64 -12.76 -5.68
N ARG A 73 -3.49 -13.19 -6.63
CA ARG A 73 -4.57 -14.17 -6.34
C ARG A 73 -4.03 -15.56 -6.01
N ASP A 74 -3.00 -16.01 -6.71
CA ASP A 74 -2.37 -17.32 -6.47
C ASP A 74 -1.68 -17.35 -5.09
N HIS A 75 -1.20 -16.20 -4.62
CA HIS A 75 -0.72 -16.03 -3.24
C HIS A 75 -1.86 -15.89 -2.22
N CYS A 76 -3.12 -15.88 -2.66
CA CYS A 76 -4.32 -15.73 -1.83
C CYS A 76 -4.25 -14.49 -0.93
N ILE A 77 -3.89 -13.33 -1.48
CA ILE A 77 -3.90 -12.07 -0.73
C ILE A 77 -5.33 -11.72 -0.29
N ASP A 78 -5.54 -11.55 1.02
CA ASP A 78 -6.84 -11.18 1.59
C ASP A 78 -7.11 -9.69 1.44
N ILE A 79 -6.09 -8.86 1.70
CA ILE A 79 -6.16 -7.40 1.59
C ILE A 79 -4.96 -6.92 0.78
N LEU A 80 -5.20 -6.16 -0.29
CA LEU A 80 -4.15 -5.45 -1.01
C LEU A 80 -4.23 -3.95 -0.69
N VAL A 81 -3.17 -3.45 -0.06
CA VAL A 81 -2.95 -2.02 0.18
C VAL A 81 -2.05 -1.48 -0.92
N GLU A 82 -2.52 -0.49 -1.66
CA GLU A 82 -1.78 0.19 -2.70
C GLU A 82 -1.32 1.56 -2.19
N LEU A 83 -0.05 1.90 -2.43
CA LEU A 83 0.67 2.99 -1.76
C LEU A 83 1.14 4.12 -2.69
N ASN A 84 0.59 4.23 -3.89
CA ASN A 84 1.00 5.21 -4.89
C ASN A 84 -0.07 6.28 -5.17
N GLY A 85 -1.34 5.88 -5.36
CA GLY A 85 -2.39 6.55 -6.12
C GLY A 85 -1.93 7.01 -7.51
N PRO A 86 -2.58 8.02 -8.13
CA PRO A 86 -2.21 8.57 -9.43
C PRO A 86 -0.93 9.43 -9.40
N THR A 87 0.16 8.84 -8.92
CA THR A 87 1.50 9.41 -8.92
C THR A 87 2.37 8.78 -10.01
N ARG A 88 3.60 9.27 -10.17
CA ARG A 88 4.52 8.77 -11.21
C ARG A 88 4.77 7.27 -11.05
N ALA A 89 4.72 6.53 -12.15
CA ALA A 89 4.99 5.09 -12.21
C ALA A 89 4.04 4.20 -11.39
N HIS A 90 2.88 4.73 -10.98
CA HIS A 90 1.83 3.95 -10.36
C HIS A 90 1.38 2.77 -11.24
N ARG A 91 0.93 1.69 -10.59
CA ARG A 91 0.40 0.49 -11.27
C ARG A 91 -1.06 0.20 -10.92
N MET A 92 -1.88 1.25 -10.79
CA MET A 92 -3.31 1.11 -10.49
C MET A 92 -4.07 0.23 -11.49
N GLY A 93 -3.58 0.07 -12.72
CA GLY A 93 -4.15 -0.86 -13.69
C GLY A 93 -4.14 -2.33 -13.23
N ILE A 94 -3.26 -2.73 -12.30
CA ILE A 94 -3.29 -4.05 -11.65
C ILE A 94 -4.60 -4.22 -10.86
N LEU A 95 -5.01 -3.18 -10.14
CA LEU A 95 -6.18 -3.19 -9.26
C LEU A 95 -7.50 -3.37 -10.02
N CYS A 96 -7.56 -2.94 -11.30
CA CYS A 96 -8.69 -3.19 -12.20
C CYS A 96 -8.99 -4.69 -12.38
N HIS A 97 -7.99 -5.56 -12.17
CA HIS A 97 -8.13 -7.01 -12.30
C HIS A 97 -8.46 -7.70 -10.98
N ARG A 98 -8.79 -6.97 -9.91
CA ARG A 98 -9.13 -7.50 -8.58
C ARG A 98 -8.14 -8.59 -8.09
N PRO A 99 -6.85 -8.26 -7.89
CA PRO A 99 -5.88 -9.15 -7.26
C PRO A 99 -6.27 -9.68 -5.87
N ALA A 100 -7.09 -8.92 -5.12
CA ALA A 100 -7.53 -9.30 -3.77
C ALA A 100 -9.04 -8.99 -3.58
N PRO A 101 -9.73 -9.68 -2.66
CA PRO A 101 -11.14 -9.43 -2.38
C PRO A 101 -11.36 -8.06 -1.73
N VAL A 102 -10.39 -7.53 -0.98
CA VAL A 102 -10.40 -6.16 -0.45
C VAL A 102 -9.18 -5.38 -0.96
N GLN A 103 -9.42 -4.19 -1.51
CA GLN A 103 -8.39 -3.30 -2.04
C GLN A 103 -8.49 -1.91 -1.40
N ILE A 104 -7.36 -1.37 -0.97
CA ILE A 104 -7.28 -0.14 -0.18
C ILE A 104 -6.24 0.78 -0.82
N ASP A 105 -6.60 2.04 -1.08
CA ASP A 105 -5.64 3.11 -1.35
C ASP A 105 -5.20 3.74 -0.03
N TYR A 106 -3.89 3.94 0.15
CA TYR A 106 -3.33 4.53 1.35
C TYR A 106 -2.05 5.32 1.08
N LEU A 107 -1.96 6.50 1.71
CA LEU A 107 -0.75 7.28 1.96
C LEU A 107 -0.11 7.97 0.74
N GLY A 108 0.11 7.26 -0.37
CA GLY A 108 0.87 7.79 -1.51
C GLY A 108 0.19 8.94 -2.24
N TRP A 109 -1.15 8.95 -2.25
CA TRP A 109 -1.96 9.99 -2.83
C TRP A 109 -2.93 10.57 -1.79
N PRO A 110 -2.90 11.89 -1.54
CA PRO A 110 -3.74 12.52 -0.52
C PRO A 110 -5.13 12.86 -1.08
N GLY A 111 -5.89 11.85 -1.50
CA GLY A 111 -7.25 12.04 -2.01
C GLY A 111 -7.90 10.79 -2.59
N SER A 112 -9.08 10.95 -3.19
CA SER A 112 -9.76 9.86 -3.90
C SER A 112 -8.99 9.42 -5.14
N VAL A 113 -9.10 8.13 -5.46
CA VAL A 113 -8.61 7.51 -6.69
C VAL A 113 -9.74 7.18 -7.67
N GLY A 114 -10.96 7.66 -7.40
CA GLY A 114 -12.13 7.56 -8.26
C GLY A 114 -13.01 6.31 -8.04
N GLY A 115 -12.75 5.52 -6.99
CA GLY A 115 -13.63 4.45 -6.48
C GLY A 115 -13.91 3.27 -7.40
N ARG A 116 -13.23 3.18 -8.55
CA ARG A 116 -13.41 2.06 -9.50
C ARG A 116 -12.52 0.88 -9.20
N VAL A 117 -11.36 1.15 -8.60
CA VAL A 117 -10.26 0.19 -8.49
C VAL A 117 -9.91 -0.15 -7.06
N VAL A 118 -10.38 0.62 -6.07
CA VAL A 118 -10.24 0.29 -4.64
C VAL A 118 -11.60 0.37 -3.96
N ASP A 119 -11.74 -0.40 -2.90
CA ASP A 119 -12.95 -0.43 -2.08
C ASP A 119 -12.91 0.64 -0.99
N TYR A 120 -11.70 0.94 -0.49
CA TYR A 120 -11.48 1.86 0.61
C TYR A 120 -10.34 2.86 0.34
N VAL A 121 -10.45 4.02 0.98
CA VAL A 121 -9.35 4.96 1.20
C VAL A 121 -9.15 5.17 2.70
N VAL A 122 -7.91 5.34 3.13
CA VAL A 122 -7.58 5.59 4.54
C VAL A 122 -7.32 7.08 4.77
N GLY A 123 -8.04 7.64 5.73
CA GLY A 123 -7.88 9.03 6.20
C GLY A 123 -7.98 9.11 7.72
N ASP A 124 -8.19 10.32 8.22
CA ASP A 124 -8.46 10.63 9.62
C ASP A 124 -9.52 11.74 9.75
N GLU A 125 -9.85 12.10 10.98
CA GLU A 125 -10.88 13.12 11.27
C GLU A 125 -10.50 14.54 10.79
N TYR A 126 -9.22 14.79 10.48
CA TYR A 126 -8.75 16.10 10.03
C TYR A 126 -8.67 16.20 8.51
N THR A 127 -8.22 15.13 7.86
CA THR A 127 -8.02 15.04 6.40
C THR A 127 -9.30 14.65 5.67
N VAL A 128 -10.12 13.80 6.30
CA VAL A 128 -11.42 13.37 5.77
C VAL A 128 -12.45 13.47 6.90
N PRO A 129 -12.83 14.69 7.34
CA PRO A 129 -13.79 14.87 8.44
C PRO A 129 -15.14 14.19 8.17
N GLU A 130 -15.89 13.90 9.22
CA GLU A 130 -17.24 13.34 9.07
C GLU A 130 -18.13 14.29 8.25
N GLY A 131 -18.93 13.74 7.32
CA GLY A 131 -19.85 14.49 6.47
C GLY A 131 -19.32 14.78 5.06
N VAL A 132 -18.03 14.61 4.79
CA VAL A 132 -17.44 14.80 3.45
C VAL A 132 -17.35 13.52 2.63
N GLU A 133 -17.85 12.38 3.11
CA GLU A 133 -17.78 11.08 2.42
C GLU A 133 -18.44 11.13 1.04
N LYS A 134 -19.39 12.04 0.81
CA LYS A 134 -20.06 12.20 -0.50
C LYS A 134 -19.09 12.60 -1.62
N VAL A 135 -17.93 13.17 -1.31
CA VAL A 135 -16.89 13.48 -2.31
C VAL A 135 -15.90 12.34 -2.52
N TYR A 136 -16.05 11.24 -1.77
CA TYR A 136 -15.28 10.01 -1.91
C TYR A 136 -16.17 8.90 -2.47
N PRO A 137 -15.95 8.44 -3.71
CA PRO A 137 -16.60 7.24 -4.22
C PRO A 137 -16.14 5.97 -3.48
N GLU A 138 -14.94 5.98 -2.87
CA GLU A 138 -14.46 4.93 -1.96
C GLU A 138 -15.15 4.99 -0.60
N ARG A 139 -15.20 3.85 0.12
CA ARG A 139 -15.53 3.87 1.55
C ARG A 139 -14.35 4.41 2.36
N VAL A 140 -14.60 5.35 3.26
CA VAL A 140 -13.54 5.94 4.08
C VAL A 140 -13.28 5.09 5.33
N ILE A 141 -12.04 4.67 5.54
CA ILE A 141 -11.53 4.14 6.82
C ILE A 141 -10.85 5.30 7.54
N ARG A 142 -11.29 5.60 8.77
CA ARG A 142 -10.68 6.65 9.60
C ARG A 142 -9.82 6.05 10.69
N LEU A 143 -8.53 6.39 10.69
CA LEU A 143 -7.62 6.08 11.78
C LEU A 143 -7.76 7.09 12.91
N SER A 144 -7.56 6.63 14.15
CA SER A 144 -7.52 7.53 15.30
C SER A 144 -6.30 8.44 15.23
N LYS A 145 -6.47 9.72 15.59
CA LYS A 145 -5.43 10.77 15.57
C LYS A 145 -5.00 11.15 14.16
N THR A 146 -4.19 10.34 13.48
CA THR A 146 -3.72 10.65 12.13
C THR A 146 -3.62 9.43 11.24
N TYR A 147 -3.91 9.63 9.95
CA TYR A 147 -3.77 8.62 8.91
C TYR A 147 -2.31 8.40 8.52
N GLN A 148 -1.46 9.41 8.65
CA GLN A 148 -0.07 9.36 8.19
C GLN A 148 0.78 8.60 9.20
N VAL A 149 1.29 7.44 8.79
CA VAL A 149 2.33 6.73 9.53
C VAL A 149 3.70 7.39 9.32
N ASN A 150 4.56 7.30 10.33
CA ASN A 150 5.95 7.71 10.27
C ASN A 150 6.85 6.62 10.85
N ASP A 151 8.13 6.61 10.47
CA ASP A 151 9.12 5.79 11.14
C ASP A 151 9.67 6.49 12.39
N HIS A 152 9.04 6.19 13.53
CA HIS A 152 9.41 6.73 14.85
C HIS A 152 10.81 6.32 15.34
N ALA A 153 11.52 5.39 14.66
CA ALA A 153 12.89 5.05 15.06
C ALA A 153 13.90 6.17 14.78
N TYR A 154 13.59 7.06 13.82
CA TYR A 154 14.50 8.12 13.38
C TYR A 154 14.11 9.52 13.87
N TYR A 155 12.92 9.67 14.44
CA TYR A 155 12.39 10.94 14.91
C TYR A 155 11.80 10.75 16.32
N PRO A 156 12.60 11.01 17.38
CA PRO A 156 12.15 10.93 18.78
C PRO A 156 11.09 11.97 19.14
#